data_AF-A0A6L8BBM6-F1
#
_entry.id   AF-A0A6L8BBM6-F1
#
_cell.length_a   1.000
_cell.length_b   1.000
_cell.length_c   1.000
_cell.angle_alpha   90.00
_cell.angle_beta   90.00
_cell.angle_gamma   90.00
#
_symmetry.space_group_name_H-M   'P 1'
#
loop_
_entity.id
_entity.type
_entity.pdbx_description
1 polymer ?
#
loop_
_entity_poly.entity_id
_entity_poly.type
_entity_poly.pdbx_seq_one_letter_code
_entity_poly.pdbx_strand_id
1 'polypeptide(L)'
;MMAQFWIGAGLLSAAALAFVMVPLWRQRQLSGGWSRMGSLVAALLVPAAVGLYLGIGTWNGQSAPDTAAALPPMTELVESLDARLQAQPDDPAGWYLLGQSYMTLSRYVDARRAFREGLARDPAPGIDMKLSFAEAQTLTDPQALLGEAGQIFEEALEVEPDNPTALWYGGLAAAATERTGVARQRWSRLLQLDPPQAMRDVLQEHLNALGGISEPVQEPPLQLAQTDPSGGLAIRLHIRLGDELAASNTAISPGSALFIFARAPEGGPPVAVIRETASAVPGEFSLSDANNMLPGRSLADFEALTIVARISSSGQPTETPGDVYGEVLYMPEVGSGIVELVIDQIAQ
;
A
#
# COMPACT_ATOMS: atom_id res chain seq x y z
N MET A 1 -19.82 8.69 16.00
CA MET A 1 -18.75 9.11 16.94
C MET A 1 -19.24 10.12 17.99
N MET A 2 -19.90 11.23 17.64
CA MET A 2 -20.34 12.24 18.63
C MET A 2 -21.27 11.70 19.73
N ALA A 3 -22.21 10.80 19.42
CA ALA A 3 -23.15 10.25 20.40
C ALA A 3 -22.49 9.33 21.44
N GLN A 4 -21.46 8.58 21.06
CA GLN A 4 -20.73 7.68 21.98
C GLN A 4 -19.91 8.46 23.00
N PHE A 5 -19.38 9.62 22.61
CA PHE A 5 -18.68 10.53 23.50
C PHE A 5 -19.60 11.08 24.60
N TRP A 6 -20.79 11.56 24.25
CA TRP A 6 -21.75 12.09 25.23
C TRP A 6 -22.26 11.03 26.21
N ILE A 7 -22.42 9.78 25.75
CA ILE A 7 -22.77 8.65 26.62
C ILE A 7 -21.63 8.37 27.62
N GLY A 8 -20.37 8.35 27.15
CA GLY A 8 -19.20 8.16 28.01
C GLY A 8 -19.03 9.27 29.05
N ALA A 9 -19.19 10.53 28.64
CA ALA A 9 -19.12 11.68 29.54
C ALA A 9 -20.24 11.67 30.59
N GLY A 10 -21.45 11.27 30.21
CA GLY A 10 -22.58 11.11 31.12
C GLY A 10 -22.35 10.03 32.17
N LEU A 11 -21.81 8.88 31.77
CA LEU A 11 -21.48 7.77 32.67
C LEU A 11 -20.39 8.15 33.68
N LEU A 12 -19.33 8.82 33.24
CA LEU A 12 -18.25 9.31 34.12
C LEU A 12 -18.77 10.33 35.13
N SER A 13 -19.63 11.25 34.69
CA SER A 13 -20.24 12.26 35.57
C SER A 13 -21.15 11.64 36.62
N ALA A 14 -21.94 10.63 36.24
CA ALA A 14 -22.78 9.88 37.17
C ALA A 14 -21.96 9.09 38.19
N ALA A 15 -20.85 8.48 37.78
CA ALA A 15 -19.95 7.75 38.67
C ALA A 15 -19.27 8.71 39.68
N ALA A 16 -18.82 9.87 39.24
CA ALA A 16 -18.24 10.89 40.13
C ALA A 16 -19.25 11.41 41.15
N LEU A 17 -20.49 11.67 40.73
CA LEU A 17 -21.59 12.08 41.63
C LEU A 17 -21.91 10.99 42.64
N ALA A 18 -21.96 9.72 42.23
CA ALA A 18 -22.19 8.60 43.13
C ALA A 18 -21.06 8.48 44.17
N PHE A 19 -19.80 8.65 43.76
CA PHE A 19 -18.64 8.59 44.67
C PHE A 19 -18.69 9.65 45.77
N VAL A 20 -19.25 10.83 45.49
CA VAL A 20 -19.41 11.91 46.48
C VAL A 20 -20.71 11.75 47.29
N MET A 21 -21.81 11.38 46.66
CA MET A 21 -23.13 11.30 47.30
C MET A 21 -23.28 10.08 48.21
N VAL A 22 -22.73 8.92 47.86
CA VAL A 22 -22.82 7.68 48.65
C VAL A 22 -22.22 7.84 50.06
N PRO A 23 -20.99 8.36 50.25
CA PRO A 23 -20.44 8.58 51.58
C PRO A 23 -21.18 9.67 52.37
N LEU A 24 -21.67 10.73 51.72
CA LEU A 24 -22.49 11.76 52.37
C LEU A 24 -23.85 11.23 52.84
N TRP A 25 -24.46 10.32 52.07
CA TRP A 25 -25.72 9.67 52.43
C TRP A 25 -25.53 8.68 53.59
N ARG A 26 -24.45 7.88 53.56
CA ARG A 26 -24.07 7.01 54.69
C ARG A 26 -23.73 7.81 55.95
N GLN A 27 -23.04 8.94 55.82
CA GLN A 27 -22.75 9.83 56.95
C GLN A 27 -24.04 10.41 57.56
N ARG A 28 -25.01 10.83 56.74
CA ARG A 28 -26.33 11.29 57.21
C ARG A 28 -27.06 10.23 58.04
N GLN A 29 -27.01 8.97 57.62
CA GLN A 29 -27.66 7.87 58.33
C GLN A 29 -27.04 7.61 59.71
N LEU A 30 -25.73 7.87 59.87
CA LEU A 30 -25.01 7.63 61.12
C LEU A 30 -25.06 8.82 62.09
N SER A 31 -25.01 10.07 61.61
CA SER A 31 -24.92 11.27 62.46
C SER A 31 -26.22 12.07 62.62
N GLY A 32 -27.34 11.62 62.04
CA GLY A 32 -28.65 12.28 62.15
C GLY A 32 -28.75 13.65 61.45
N GLY A 33 -27.69 14.10 60.78
CA GLY A 33 -27.61 15.37 60.06
C GLY A 33 -26.45 15.37 59.07
N TRP A 34 -26.54 16.21 58.03
CA TRP A 34 -25.44 16.40 57.08
C TRP A 34 -24.25 17.09 57.75
N SER A 35 -23.05 16.54 57.56
CA SER A 35 -21.84 17.19 58.06
C SER A 35 -21.66 18.51 57.32
N ARG A 36 -21.77 19.62 58.05
CA ARG A 36 -21.66 20.97 57.48
C ARG A 36 -20.36 21.13 56.70
N MET A 37 -19.30 20.47 57.15
CA MET A 37 -17.98 20.47 56.55
C MET A 37 -17.91 19.66 55.24
N GLY A 38 -18.54 18.48 55.17
CA GLY A 38 -18.59 17.67 53.93
C GLY A 38 -19.44 18.33 52.85
N SER A 39 -20.55 18.96 53.24
CA SER A 39 -21.38 19.75 52.33
C SER A 39 -20.65 20.99 51.80
N LEU A 40 -19.87 21.66 52.64
CA LEU A 40 -19.04 22.81 52.24
C LEU A 40 -17.94 22.42 51.25
N VAL A 41 -17.24 21.31 51.52
CA VAL A 41 -16.18 20.81 50.63
C VAL A 41 -16.76 20.41 49.28
N ALA A 42 -17.87 19.67 49.24
CA ALA A 42 -18.53 19.31 47.98
C ALA A 42 -19.03 20.54 47.22
N ALA A 43 -19.58 21.54 47.93
CA ALA A 43 -20.04 22.79 47.33
C ALA A 43 -18.90 23.65 46.76
N LEU A 44 -17.67 23.51 47.25
CA LEU A 44 -16.49 24.22 46.74
C LEU A 44 -15.76 23.45 45.65
N LEU A 45 -15.71 22.12 45.74
CA LEU A 45 -14.91 21.28 44.86
C LEU A 45 -15.51 21.19 43.44
N VAL A 46 -16.83 21.17 43.31
CA VAL A 46 -17.52 21.19 42.02
C VAL A 46 -17.27 22.50 41.24
N PRO A 47 -17.53 23.70 41.79
CA PRO A 47 -17.24 24.93 41.08
C PRO A 47 -15.74 25.18 40.90
N ALA A 48 -14.87 24.68 41.80
CA ALA A 48 -13.43 24.72 41.58
C ALA A 48 -13.01 23.85 40.40
N ALA A 49 -13.53 22.61 40.30
CA ALA A 49 -13.27 21.74 39.16
C ALA A 49 -13.83 22.31 37.85
N VAL A 50 -15.02 22.93 37.89
CA VAL A 50 -15.59 23.65 36.73
C VAL A 50 -14.75 24.87 36.38
N GLY A 51 -14.31 25.67 37.35
CA GLY A 51 -13.43 26.82 37.13
C GLY A 51 -12.05 26.43 36.58
N LEU A 52 -11.52 25.29 37.01
CA LEU A 52 -10.25 24.75 36.55
C LEU A 52 -10.39 24.11 35.16
N TYR A 53 -11.52 23.46 34.87
CA TYR A 53 -11.89 22.99 33.53
C TYR A 53 -12.11 24.16 32.56
N LEU A 54 -12.74 25.25 32.99
CA LEU A 54 -12.91 26.46 32.17
C LEU A 54 -11.61 27.29 32.05
N GLY A 55 -10.71 27.20 33.04
CA GLY A 55 -9.45 27.94 33.06
C GLY A 55 -8.29 27.25 32.34
N ILE A 56 -8.23 25.92 32.36
CA ILE A 56 -7.22 25.11 31.64
C ILE A 56 -7.80 24.54 30.34
N GLY A 57 -9.12 24.39 30.24
CA GLY A 57 -9.79 23.97 29.01
C GLY A 57 -9.70 25.07 27.97
N THR A 58 -8.70 24.97 27.10
CA THR A 58 -8.55 25.79 25.89
C THR A 58 -9.60 25.48 24.82
N TRP A 59 -10.73 24.85 25.20
CA TRP A 59 -11.84 24.60 24.30
C TRP A 59 -12.95 25.61 24.54
N ASN A 60 -12.69 26.84 24.12
CA ASN A 60 -13.71 27.82 23.85
C ASN A 60 -14.36 27.45 22.50
N GLY A 61 -15.59 26.92 22.52
CA GLY A 61 -16.39 26.66 21.33
C GLY A 61 -16.80 27.93 20.54
N GLN A 62 -16.16 29.07 20.79
CA GLN A 62 -16.05 30.14 19.80
C GLN A 62 -14.98 29.70 18.80
N SER A 63 -15.36 29.58 17.53
CA SER A 63 -14.39 29.68 16.43
C SER A 63 -13.37 30.74 16.81
N ALA A 64 -12.08 30.37 16.79
CA ALA A 64 -11.00 31.31 17.04
C ALA A 64 -11.33 32.63 16.33
N PRO A 65 -11.12 33.81 16.95
CA PRO A 65 -11.26 35.06 16.21
C PRO A 65 -10.47 34.89 14.90
N ASP A 66 -10.97 35.41 13.78
CA ASP A 66 -10.40 35.31 12.40
C ASP A 66 -8.95 35.87 12.27
N THR A 67 -8.25 36.02 13.39
CA THR A 67 -6.87 36.42 13.63
C THR A 67 -6.08 35.39 14.45
N ALA A 68 -6.54 34.13 14.57
CA ALA A 68 -5.58 33.04 14.56
C ALA A 68 -4.92 33.11 13.18
N ALA A 69 -3.75 33.73 13.10
CA ALA A 69 -2.94 33.74 11.88
C ALA A 69 -3.06 32.34 11.28
N ALA A 70 -3.65 32.25 10.08
CA ALA A 70 -3.76 30.99 9.37
C ALA A 70 -2.38 30.34 9.48
N LEU A 71 -2.32 29.16 10.10
CA LEU A 71 -1.05 28.45 10.23
C LEU A 71 -0.44 28.47 8.82
N PRO A 72 0.80 28.97 8.66
CA PRO A 72 1.43 29.05 7.36
C PRO A 72 1.30 27.69 6.67
N PRO A 73 1.11 27.65 5.35
CA PRO A 73 1.06 26.39 4.62
C PRO A 73 2.30 25.56 4.99
N MET A 74 2.14 24.23 5.03
CA MET A 74 3.20 23.33 5.52
C MET A 74 4.53 23.56 4.82
N THR A 75 4.51 23.97 3.55
CA THR A 75 5.69 24.37 2.77
C THR A 75 6.43 25.56 3.38
N GLU A 76 5.75 26.62 3.81
CA GLU A 76 6.38 27.79 4.44
C GLU A 76 6.98 27.45 5.80
N LEU A 77 6.31 26.59 6.59
CA LEU A 77 6.86 26.10 7.86
C LEU A 77 8.15 25.30 7.63
N VAL A 78 8.16 24.43 6.62
CA VAL A 78 9.34 23.63 6.23
C VAL A 78 10.49 24.52 5.76
N GLU A 79 10.22 25.54 4.95
CA GLU A 79 11.23 26.50 4.52
C GLU A 79 11.82 27.30 5.68
N SER A 80 10.98 27.71 6.64
CA SER A 80 11.45 28.39 7.85
C SER A 80 12.33 27.49 8.72
N LEU A 81 11.99 26.20 8.81
CA LEU A 81 12.78 25.20 9.53
C LEU A 81 14.12 24.94 8.85
N ASP A 82 14.14 24.79 7.53
CA ASP A 82 15.37 24.65 6.75
C ASP A 82 16.28 25.87 6.97
N ALA A 83 15.78 27.09 6.79
CA ALA A 83 16.55 28.31 7.00
C ALA A 83 17.14 28.41 8.42
N ARG A 84 16.37 28.01 9.45
CA ARG A 84 16.85 27.97 10.84
C ARG A 84 17.99 26.96 11.00
N LEU A 85 17.85 25.76 10.45
CA LEU A 85 18.84 24.69 10.57
C LEU A 85 20.10 24.97 9.75
N GLN A 86 20.01 25.71 8.64
CA GLN A 86 21.19 26.23 7.95
C GLN A 86 21.98 27.22 8.82
N ALA A 87 21.28 28.06 9.60
CA ALA A 87 21.92 29.03 10.50
C ALA A 87 22.42 28.40 11.81
N GLN A 88 21.71 27.40 12.32
CA GLN A 88 22.02 26.68 13.56
C GLN A 88 22.05 25.18 13.25
N PRO A 89 23.16 24.69 12.70
CA PRO A 89 23.20 23.33 12.16
C PRO A 89 23.28 22.25 13.24
N ASP A 90 23.65 22.58 14.47
CA ASP A 90 23.90 21.62 15.56
C ASP A 90 22.60 21.15 16.26
N ASP A 91 21.63 20.70 15.47
CA ASP A 91 20.33 20.19 15.93
C ASP A 91 19.92 18.93 15.13
N PRO A 92 20.43 17.75 15.50
CA PRO A 92 20.11 16.49 14.81
C PRO A 92 18.61 16.17 14.78
N ALA A 93 17.89 16.49 15.86
CA ALA A 93 16.45 16.29 15.97
C ALA A 93 15.68 17.20 15.01
N GLY A 94 16.11 18.46 14.87
CA GLY A 94 15.56 19.39 13.88
C GLY A 94 15.78 18.91 12.44
N TRP A 95 16.97 18.40 12.13
CA TRP A 95 17.26 17.81 10.81
C TRP A 95 16.41 16.58 10.51
N TYR A 96 16.17 15.73 11.52
CA TYR A 96 15.26 14.59 11.40
C TYR A 96 13.82 15.05 11.09
N LEU A 97 13.30 16.03 11.83
CA LEU A 97 11.98 16.60 11.59
C LEU A 97 11.86 17.24 10.19
N LEU A 98 12.91 17.95 9.74
CA LEU A 98 12.96 18.52 8.40
C LEU A 98 12.89 17.43 7.34
N GLY A 99 13.65 16.34 7.51
CA GLY A 99 13.62 15.18 6.62
C GLY A 99 12.23 14.54 6.54
N GLN A 100 11.59 14.29 7.69
CA GLN A 100 10.22 13.75 7.75
C GLN A 100 9.19 14.66 7.07
N SER A 101 9.36 15.98 7.21
CA SER A 101 8.50 16.95 6.54
C SER A 101 8.68 16.91 5.02
N TYR A 102 9.91 16.76 4.54
CA TYR A 102 10.17 16.58 3.11
C TYR A 102 9.65 15.25 2.58
N MET A 103 9.69 14.16 3.36
CA MET A 103 9.07 12.88 2.99
C MET A 103 7.55 13.03 2.79
N THR A 104 6.88 13.75 3.70
CA THR A 104 5.45 14.04 3.63
C THR A 104 5.08 14.85 2.38
N LEU A 105 5.99 15.73 1.95
CA LEU A 105 5.85 16.53 0.73
C LEU A 105 6.36 15.82 -0.54
N SER A 106 6.73 14.53 -0.45
CA SER A 106 7.34 13.74 -1.52
C SER A 106 8.63 14.33 -2.11
N ARG A 107 9.33 15.18 -1.35
CA ARG A 107 10.61 15.81 -1.72
C ARG A 107 11.78 14.94 -1.29
N TYR A 108 11.89 13.73 -1.83
CA TYR A 108 12.82 12.69 -1.36
C TYR A 108 14.30 13.10 -1.42
N VAL A 109 14.70 13.88 -2.44
CA VAL A 109 16.09 14.38 -2.57
C VAL A 109 16.45 15.31 -1.41
N ASP A 110 15.53 16.20 -1.03
CA ASP A 110 15.73 17.13 0.09
C ASP A 110 15.66 16.39 1.42
N ALA A 111 14.74 15.43 1.57
CA ALA A 111 14.63 14.57 2.75
C ALA A 111 15.95 13.83 3.00
N ARG A 112 16.51 13.19 1.97
CA ARG A 112 17.79 12.49 2.03
C ARG A 112 18.93 13.41 2.46
N ARG A 113 18.95 14.66 1.98
CA ARG A 113 19.94 15.67 2.42
C ARG A 113 19.77 15.99 3.90
N ALA A 114 18.56 16.33 4.33
CA ALA A 114 18.27 16.67 5.72
C ALA A 114 18.62 15.53 6.69
N PHE A 115 18.22 14.29 6.38
CA PHE A 115 18.59 13.14 7.20
C PHE A 115 20.10 12.93 7.28
N ARG A 116 20.82 13.09 6.17
CA ARG A 116 22.29 13.01 6.16
C ARG A 116 22.93 14.06 7.08
N GLU A 117 22.44 15.30 7.03
CA GLU A 117 22.97 16.37 7.90
C GLU A 117 22.75 16.04 9.38
N GLY A 118 21.59 15.51 9.74
CA GLY A 118 21.34 15.12 11.13
C GLY A 118 22.15 13.89 11.57
N LEU A 119 22.29 12.87 10.72
CA LEU A 119 23.15 11.71 10.99
C LEU A 119 24.62 12.11 11.18
N ALA A 120 25.12 13.11 10.43
CA ALA A 120 26.49 13.59 10.55
C ALA A 120 26.77 14.35 11.87
N ARG A 121 25.72 14.77 12.58
CA ARG A 121 25.80 15.59 13.81
C ARG A 121 25.35 14.86 15.05
N ASP A 122 24.76 13.68 14.88
CA ASP A 122 24.47 12.79 15.98
C ASP A 122 25.64 11.81 16.18
N PRO A 123 26.33 11.82 17.33
CA PRO A 123 27.40 10.86 17.61
C PRO A 123 26.89 9.43 17.82
N ALA A 124 25.58 9.23 18.05
CA ALA A 124 24.97 7.93 18.25
C ALA A 124 23.54 7.90 17.66
N PRO A 125 23.39 7.99 16.34
CA PRO A 125 22.10 8.12 15.70
C PRO A 125 21.23 6.90 15.95
N GLY A 126 19.99 7.16 16.39
CA GLY A 126 18.96 6.13 16.56
C GLY A 126 18.63 5.43 15.24
N ILE A 127 18.11 4.20 15.35
CA ILE A 127 17.82 3.36 14.19
C ILE A 127 16.75 3.98 13.27
N ASP A 128 15.77 4.68 13.83
CA ASP A 128 14.71 5.38 13.08
C ASP A 128 15.26 6.42 12.10
N MET A 129 16.28 7.16 12.53
CA MET A 129 16.90 8.18 11.69
C MET A 129 17.69 7.55 10.53
N LYS A 130 18.39 6.46 10.81
CA LYS A 130 19.09 5.68 9.78
C LYS A 130 18.09 5.09 8.78
N LEU A 131 17.01 4.47 9.26
CA LEU A 131 15.94 3.90 8.43
C LEU A 131 15.32 4.96 7.53
N SER A 132 15.00 6.14 8.08
CA SER A 132 14.41 7.24 7.29
C SER A 132 15.38 7.77 6.22
N PHE A 133 16.68 7.81 6.52
CA PHE A 133 17.71 8.13 5.53
C PHE A 133 17.77 7.09 4.41
N ALA A 134 17.81 5.80 4.76
CA ALA A 134 17.85 4.68 3.81
C ALA A 134 16.60 4.64 2.92
N GLU A 135 15.44 4.92 3.50
CA GLU A 135 14.16 5.04 2.78
C GLU A 135 14.21 6.19 1.77
N ALA A 136 14.56 7.40 2.21
CA ALA A 136 14.69 8.55 1.32
C ALA A 136 15.74 8.33 0.21
N GLN A 137 16.82 7.59 0.52
CA GLN A 137 17.84 7.20 -0.45
C GLN A 137 17.27 6.24 -1.50
N THR A 138 16.54 5.21 -1.07
CA THR A 138 15.90 4.21 -1.95
C THR A 138 14.83 4.83 -2.85
N LEU A 139 14.02 5.75 -2.31
CA LEU A 139 12.99 6.47 -3.08
C LEU A 139 13.58 7.45 -4.10
N THR A 140 14.82 7.89 -3.90
CA THR A 140 15.55 8.72 -4.87
C THR A 140 16.28 7.87 -5.91
N ASP A 141 16.85 6.75 -5.49
CA ASP A 141 17.61 5.84 -6.32
C ASP A 141 17.36 4.38 -5.87
N PRO A 142 16.56 3.61 -6.62
CA PRO A 142 16.27 2.22 -6.27
C PRO A 142 17.52 1.33 -6.17
N GLN A 143 18.62 1.67 -6.85
CA GLN A 143 19.86 0.90 -6.77
C GLN A 143 20.57 1.05 -5.42
N ALA A 144 20.26 2.10 -4.65
CA ALA A 144 20.81 2.29 -3.31
C ALA A 144 20.47 1.14 -2.35
N LEU A 145 19.37 0.42 -2.64
CA LEU A 145 18.94 -0.74 -1.90
C LEU A 145 19.95 -1.90 -1.95
N LEU A 146 20.79 -1.95 -2.97
CA LEU A 146 21.89 -2.92 -3.09
C LEU A 146 23.19 -2.44 -2.44
N GLY A 147 23.21 -1.23 -1.89
CA GLY A 147 24.36 -0.59 -1.26
C GLY A 147 24.09 -0.23 0.21
N GLU A 148 24.40 1.03 0.56
CA GLU A 148 24.32 1.56 1.92
C GLU A 148 22.91 1.44 2.52
N ALA A 149 21.86 1.82 1.79
CA ALA A 149 20.49 1.71 2.29
C ALA A 149 20.13 0.27 2.65
N GLY A 150 20.51 -0.70 1.80
CA GLY A 150 20.32 -2.13 2.07
C GLY A 150 20.98 -2.58 3.37
N GLN A 151 22.23 -2.16 3.60
CA GLN A 151 22.95 -2.48 4.84
C GLN A 151 22.24 -1.91 6.07
N ILE A 152 21.73 -0.68 6.00
CA ILE A 152 20.97 -0.07 7.09
C ILE A 152 19.69 -0.87 7.40
N PHE A 153 18.97 -1.35 6.39
CA PHE A 153 17.77 -2.17 6.61
C PHE A 153 18.12 -3.52 7.26
N GLU A 154 19.24 -4.14 6.89
CA GLU A 154 19.73 -5.36 7.54
C GLU A 154 20.10 -5.11 9.01
N GLU A 155 20.90 -4.06 9.28
CA GLU A 155 21.24 -3.65 10.65
C GLU A 155 20.00 -3.39 11.51
N ALA A 156 18.98 -2.75 10.93
CA ALA A 156 17.73 -2.50 11.62
C ALA A 156 16.98 -3.80 11.97
N LEU A 157 17.00 -4.81 11.09
CA LEU A 157 16.37 -6.11 11.37
C LEU A 157 17.12 -6.93 12.44
N GLU A 158 18.41 -6.67 12.66
CA GLU A 158 19.16 -7.29 13.76
C GLU A 158 18.73 -6.73 15.13
N VAL A 159 18.41 -5.44 15.19
CA VAL A 159 18.01 -4.75 16.43
C VAL A 159 16.49 -4.87 16.66
N GLU A 160 15.72 -4.68 15.60
CA GLU A 160 14.26 -4.65 15.57
C GLU A 160 13.72 -5.61 14.49
N PRO A 161 13.64 -6.92 14.79
CA PRO A 161 13.24 -7.93 13.80
C PRO A 161 11.84 -7.73 13.20
N ASP A 162 10.99 -6.98 13.90
CA ASP A 162 9.60 -6.69 13.54
C ASP A 162 9.41 -5.24 13.05
N ASN A 163 10.48 -4.52 12.73
CA ASN A 163 10.37 -3.17 12.18
C ASN A 163 9.73 -3.22 10.77
N PRO A 164 8.56 -2.60 10.55
CA PRO A 164 7.82 -2.76 9.31
C PRO A 164 8.54 -2.17 8.10
N THR A 165 9.22 -1.03 8.26
CA THR A 165 9.99 -0.38 7.21
C THR A 165 11.19 -1.24 6.80
N ALA A 166 11.90 -1.79 7.78
CA ALA A 166 13.05 -2.67 7.53
C ALA A 166 12.63 -4.00 6.88
N LEU A 167 11.51 -4.57 7.30
CA LEU A 167 10.94 -5.78 6.67
C LEU A 167 10.52 -5.53 5.21
N TRP A 168 9.90 -4.39 4.94
CA TRP A 168 9.48 -4.00 3.59
C TRP A 168 10.67 -3.84 2.65
N TYR A 169 11.58 -2.92 2.96
CA TYR A 169 12.73 -2.62 2.10
C TYR A 169 13.76 -3.74 2.10
N GLY A 170 13.98 -4.41 3.23
CA GLY A 170 14.81 -5.61 3.28
C GLY A 170 14.24 -6.74 2.39
N GLY A 171 12.92 -6.88 2.31
CA GLY A 171 12.29 -7.82 1.39
C GLY A 171 12.54 -7.45 -0.08
N LEU A 172 12.42 -6.16 -0.43
CA LEU A 172 12.73 -5.65 -1.78
C LEU A 172 14.21 -5.89 -2.15
N ALA A 173 15.13 -5.66 -1.20
CA ALA A 173 16.56 -5.89 -1.40
C ALA A 173 16.86 -7.38 -1.63
N ALA A 174 16.23 -8.25 -0.85
CA ALA A 174 16.34 -9.69 -1.00
C ALA A 174 15.76 -10.18 -2.34
N ALA A 175 14.63 -9.63 -2.78
CA ALA A 175 14.05 -9.97 -4.07
C ALA A 175 14.95 -9.53 -5.25
N ALA A 176 15.49 -8.31 -5.19
CA ALA A 176 16.41 -7.79 -6.20
C ALA A 176 17.74 -8.56 -6.29
N THR A 177 18.11 -9.29 -5.24
CA THR A 177 19.30 -10.14 -5.19
C THR A 177 19.00 -11.63 -5.34
N GLU A 178 17.81 -11.97 -5.86
CA GLU A 178 17.33 -13.34 -6.08
C GLU A 178 17.22 -14.21 -4.81
N ARG A 179 17.29 -13.60 -3.62
CA ARG A 179 17.09 -14.26 -2.32
C ARG A 179 15.61 -14.37 -2.00
N THR A 180 14.86 -15.03 -2.87
CA THR A 180 13.39 -15.14 -2.82
C THR A 180 12.87 -15.72 -1.50
N GLY A 181 13.59 -16.68 -0.90
CA GLY A 181 13.23 -17.23 0.41
C GLY A 181 13.28 -16.20 1.54
N VAL A 182 14.30 -15.32 1.53
CA VAL A 182 14.44 -14.24 2.52
C VAL A 182 13.38 -13.17 2.29
N ALA A 183 13.13 -12.79 1.04
CA ALA A 183 12.08 -11.84 0.69
C ALA A 183 10.69 -12.34 1.14
N ARG A 184 10.39 -13.61 0.87
CA ARG A 184 9.15 -14.26 1.33
C ARG A 184 9.03 -14.23 2.85
N GLN A 185 10.07 -14.63 3.56
CA GLN A 185 10.08 -14.61 5.02
C GLN A 185 9.76 -13.22 5.58
N ARG A 186 10.39 -12.17 5.03
CA ARG A 186 10.22 -10.78 5.49
C ARG A 186 8.82 -10.24 5.24
N TRP A 187 8.30 -10.41 4.02
CA TRP A 187 6.96 -9.93 3.69
C TRP A 187 5.86 -10.74 4.37
N SER A 188 6.04 -12.05 4.55
CA SER A 188 5.14 -12.87 5.37
C SER A 188 5.17 -12.43 6.83
N ARG A 189 6.33 -12.04 7.38
CA ARG A 189 6.43 -11.48 8.73
C ARG A 189 5.71 -10.14 8.82
N LEU A 190 5.90 -9.26 7.83
CA LEU A 190 5.23 -7.96 7.76
C LEU A 190 3.70 -8.10 7.70
N LEU A 191 3.19 -9.08 6.95
CA LEU A 191 1.75 -9.41 6.94
C LEU A 191 1.21 -9.82 8.32
N GLN A 192 2.01 -10.47 9.16
CA GLN A 192 1.60 -10.84 10.52
C GLN A 192 1.51 -9.64 11.47
N LEU A 193 2.10 -8.50 11.11
CA LEU A 193 2.02 -7.26 11.90
C LEU A 193 0.73 -6.46 11.65
N ASP A 194 -0.23 -7.06 10.93
CA ASP A 194 -1.52 -6.47 10.58
C ASP A 194 -1.42 -5.09 9.89
N PRO A 195 -0.70 -4.99 8.74
CA PRO A 195 -0.56 -3.72 8.04
C PRO A 195 -1.91 -3.30 7.41
N PRO A 196 -2.07 -2.02 7.01
CA PRO A 196 -3.28 -1.55 6.32
C PRO A 196 -3.62 -2.37 5.08
N GLN A 197 -4.90 -2.48 4.72
CA GLN A 197 -5.35 -3.33 3.60
C GLN A 197 -4.58 -3.08 2.30
N ALA A 198 -4.39 -1.82 1.91
CA ALA A 198 -3.64 -1.47 0.70
C ALA A 198 -2.20 -2.02 0.71
N MET A 199 -1.54 -2.05 1.88
CA MET A 199 -0.21 -2.64 2.01
C MET A 199 -0.28 -4.17 2.01
N ARG A 200 -1.32 -4.79 2.57
CA ARG A 200 -1.53 -6.24 2.46
C ARG A 200 -1.65 -6.68 1.00
N ASP A 201 -2.41 -5.94 0.21
CA ASP A 201 -2.63 -6.24 -1.21
C ASP A 201 -1.28 -6.21 -1.97
N VAL A 202 -0.49 -5.14 -1.77
CA VAL A 202 0.85 -5.00 -2.34
C VAL A 202 1.81 -6.12 -1.86
N LEU A 203 1.78 -6.47 -0.58
CA LEU A 203 2.61 -7.57 -0.05
C LEU A 203 2.22 -8.92 -0.65
N GLN A 204 0.93 -9.17 -0.86
CA GLN A 204 0.44 -10.38 -1.50
C GLN A 204 0.86 -10.45 -2.97
N GLU A 205 0.76 -9.35 -3.71
CA GLU A 205 1.26 -9.25 -5.08
C GLU A 205 2.75 -9.61 -5.16
N HIS A 206 3.57 -9.00 -4.30
CA HIS A 206 4.99 -9.29 -4.22
C HIS A 206 5.28 -10.75 -3.82
N LEU A 207 4.55 -11.31 -2.86
CA LEU A 207 4.69 -12.71 -2.47
C LEU A 207 4.29 -13.69 -3.59
N ASN A 208 3.22 -13.38 -4.33
CA ASN A 208 2.78 -14.16 -5.48
C ASN A 208 3.82 -14.12 -6.61
N ALA A 209 4.45 -12.97 -6.83
CA ALA A 209 5.55 -12.83 -7.80
C ALA A 209 6.78 -13.69 -7.41
N LEU A 210 7.07 -13.84 -6.10
CA LEU A 210 8.07 -14.81 -5.60
C LEU A 210 7.59 -16.27 -5.66
N GLY A 211 6.29 -16.48 -5.88
CA GLY A 211 5.53 -17.72 -5.71
C GLY A 211 5.19 -18.45 -7.00
N GLY A 212 5.88 -18.17 -8.11
CA GLY A 212 5.87 -19.02 -9.32
C GLY A 212 6.27 -20.49 -9.08
N ILE A 213 6.58 -20.87 -7.83
CA ILE A 213 6.59 -22.25 -7.33
C ILE A 213 5.85 -22.26 -5.97
N SER A 214 4.57 -22.66 -6.05
CA SER A 214 3.77 -23.40 -5.06
C SER A 214 3.74 -22.93 -3.59
N GLU A 215 2.55 -22.51 -3.13
CA GLU A 215 2.07 -22.80 -1.78
C GLU A 215 0.75 -23.59 -1.84
N PRO A 216 0.45 -24.41 -0.82
CA PRO A 216 -0.29 -25.66 -0.95
C PRO A 216 -1.80 -25.43 -0.95
N VAL A 217 -2.42 -25.55 -2.13
CA VAL A 217 -3.86 -25.82 -2.21
C VAL A 217 -4.05 -27.27 -1.76
N GLN A 218 -4.85 -27.46 -0.69
CA GLN A 218 -5.34 -28.77 -0.26
C GLN A 218 -5.87 -29.55 -1.46
N GLU A 219 -5.25 -30.70 -1.73
CA GLU A 219 -5.63 -31.64 -2.79
C GLU A 219 -7.06 -32.17 -2.60
N PRO A 220 -7.98 -31.99 -3.57
CA PRO A 220 -8.94 -33.01 -3.92
C PRO A 220 -8.20 -34.13 -4.69
N PRO A 221 -8.69 -35.38 -4.65
CA PRO A 221 -7.91 -36.56 -4.99
C PRO A 221 -7.45 -36.54 -6.46
N LEU A 222 -6.12 -36.67 -6.61
CA LEU A 222 -5.35 -37.02 -7.81
C LEU A 222 -6.18 -37.44 -9.03
N GLN A 223 -6.58 -36.46 -9.85
CA GLN A 223 -6.61 -36.68 -11.29
C GLN A 223 -5.24 -36.31 -11.84
N LEU A 224 -4.53 -37.33 -12.32
CA LEU A 224 -3.29 -37.24 -13.07
C LEU A 224 -3.34 -36.07 -14.04
N ALA A 225 -2.51 -35.05 -13.79
CA ALA A 225 -2.18 -34.06 -14.78
C ALA A 225 -1.59 -34.81 -15.98
N GLN A 226 -2.36 -34.82 -17.07
CA GLN A 226 -1.86 -35.23 -18.36
C GLN A 226 -0.80 -34.21 -18.75
N THR A 227 0.44 -34.66 -18.87
CA THR A 227 1.47 -33.95 -19.63
C THR A 227 0.94 -33.75 -21.03
N ASP A 228 0.68 -32.50 -21.43
CA ASP A 228 0.53 -32.19 -22.84
C ASP A 228 1.87 -32.47 -23.55
N PRO A 229 1.89 -33.28 -24.62
CA PRO A 229 3.11 -33.89 -25.18
C PRO A 229 3.82 -33.01 -26.21
N SER A 230 3.73 -31.68 -26.09
CA SER A 230 4.25 -30.77 -27.10
C SER A 230 5.24 -29.82 -26.44
N GLY A 231 6.53 -30.16 -26.47
CA GLY A 231 7.64 -29.35 -25.93
C GLY A 231 7.90 -28.04 -26.69
N GLY A 232 6.85 -27.25 -26.92
CA GLY A 232 6.91 -25.91 -27.51
C GLY A 232 6.69 -24.81 -26.45
N LEU A 233 7.03 -23.57 -26.81
CA LEU A 233 6.85 -22.41 -25.94
C LEU A 233 5.34 -22.20 -25.67
N ALA A 234 4.97 -22.09 -24.39
CA ALA A 234 3.62 -21.78 -23.95
C ALA A 234 3.63 -20.47 -23.17
N ILE A 235 2.96 -19.46 -23.73
CA ILE A 235 2.78 -18.14 -23.14
C ILE A 235 1.49 -18.15 -22.33
N ARG A 236 1.63 -18.09 -21.00
CA ARG A 236 0.49 -17.99 -20.08
C ARG A 236 0.09 -16.53 -19.90
N LEU A 237 -1.20 -16.25 -19.98
CA LEU A 237 -1.79 -14.93 -19.94
C LEU A 237 -2.81 -14.87 -18.81
N HIS A 238 -2.78 -13.82 -18.00
CA HIS A 238 -3.91 -13.44 -17.16
C HIS A 238 -4.55 -12.20 -17.76
N ILE A 239 -5.82 -12.32 -18.16
CA ILE A 239 -6.53 -11.24 -18.85
C ILE A 239 -7.60 -10.71 -17.92
N ARG A 240 -7.65 -9.38 -17.76
CA ARG A 240 -8.66 -8.67 -16.98
C ARG A 240 -9.20 -7.46 -17.73
N LEU A 241 -10.41 -7.01 -17.37
CA LEU A 241 -10.92 -5.73 -17.84
C LEU A 241 -10.28 -4.59 -17.04
N GLY A 242 -9.99 -3.47 -17.72
CA GLY A 242 -9.57 -2.23 -17.08
C GLY A 242 -10.73 -1.60 -16.29
N ASP A 243 -10.40 -0.95 -15.18
CA ASP A 243 -11.39 -0.40 -14.23
C ASP A 243 -12.32 0.63 -14.88
N GLU A 244 -11.82 1.41 -15.84
CA GLU A 244 -12.64 2.37 -16.61
C GLU A 244 -13.65 1.68 -17.53
N LEU A 245 -13.29 0.54 -18.13
CA LEU A 245 -14.18 -0.25 -18.97
C LEU A 245 -15.18 -1.05 -18.12
N ALA A 246 -14.78 -1.53 -16.95
CA ALA A 246 -15.67 -2.15 -15.98
C ALA A 246 -16.66 -1.16 -15.34
N ALA A 247 -16.24 0.11 -15.16
CA ALA A 247 -17.08 1.18 -14.62
C ALA A 247 -17.92 1.90 -15.68
N SER A 248 -17.47 1.91 -16.94
CA SER A 248 -18.25 2.45 -18.05
C SER A 248 -19.42 1.51 -18.35
N ASN A 249 -20.58 2.06 -18.66
CA ASN A 249 -21.77 1.30 -19.07
C ASN A 249 -21.61 0.73 -20.50
N THR A 250 -20.37 0.45 -20.92
CA THR A 250 -19.99 -0.12 -22.20
C THR A 250 -20.54 -1.54 -22.23
N ALA A 251 -21.55 -1.76 -23.05
CA ALA A 251 -22.32 -3.00 -23.07
C ALA A 251 -21.50 -4.15 -23.68
N ILE A 252 -20.61 -4.74 -22.88
CA ILE A 252 -19.93 -5.99 -23.22
C ILE A 252 -20.92 -7.13 -23.00
N SER A 253 -21.43 -7.70 -24.09
CA SER A 253 -22.30 -8.87 -23.99
C SER A 253 -21.46 -10.06 -23.51
N PRO A 254 -21.90 -10.82 -22.48
CA PRO A 254 -21.14 -11.98 -21.99
C PRO A 254 -20.84 -13.05 -23.05
N GLY A 255 -21.67 -13.11 -24.10
CA GLY A 255 -21.49 -14.00 -25.26
C GLY A 255 -20.67 -13.42 -26.42
N SER A 256 -20.13 -12.20 -26.30
CA SER A 256 -19.24 -11.63 -27.32
C SER A 256 -17.99 -12.48 -27.48
N ALA A 257 -17.44 -12.54 -28.70
CA ALA A 257 -16.26 -13.33 -28.98
C ALA A 257 -15.01 -12.63 -28.43
N LEU A 258 -14.25 -13.32 -27.58
CA LEU A 258 -12.92 -12.93 -27.13
C LEU A 258 -11.89 -13.59 -28.04
N PHE A 259 -11.08 -12.78 -28.73
CA PHE A 259 -9.94 -13.23 -29.51
C PHE A 259 -8.66 -12.86 -28.77
N ILE A 260 -7.82 -13.86 -28.51
CA ILE A 260 -6.52 -13.68 -27.88
C ILE A 260 -5.48 -14.18 -28.88
N PHE A 261 -4.58 -13.32 -29.32
CA PHE A 261 -3.61 -13.71 -30.35
C PHE A 261 -2.26 -13.05 -30.17
N ALA A 262 -1.22 -13.73 -30.67
CA ALA A 262 0.14 -13.18 -30.75
C ALA A 262 0.46 -12.82 -32.21
N ARG A 263 1.07 -11.66 -32.43
CA ARG A 263 1.59 -11.22 -33.74
C ARG A 263 2.97 -10.60 -33.60
N ALA A 264 3.69 -10.47 -34.70
CA ALA A 264 4.94 -9.72 -34.72
C ALA A 264 4.66 -8.20 -34.50
N PRO A 265 5.58 -7.45 -33.84
CA PRO A 265 5.42 -6.02 -33.60
C PRO A 265 5.27 -5.19 -34.90
N GLU A 266 5.92 -5.60 -35.98
CA GLU A 266 5.79 -5.00 -37.31
C GLU A 266 4.42 -5.23 -37.99
N GLY A 267 3.55 -6.03 -37.37
CA GLY A 267 2.23 -6.40 -37.88
C GLY A 267 2.24 -7.67 -38.73
N GLY A 268 1.16 -7.90 -39.46
CA GLY A 268 0.96 -9.12 -40.27
C GLY A 268 -0.04 -10.11 -39.65
N PRO A 269 -0.18 -11.31 -40.24
CA PRO A 269 -1.12 -12.31 -39.76
C PRO A 269 -0.73 -12.83 -38.36
N PRO A 270 -1.71 -13.18 -37.51
CA PRO A 270 -1.42 -13.70 -36.17
C PRO A 270 -0.74 -15.06 -36.24
N VAL A 271 0.19 -15.30 -35.33
CA VAL A 271 0.99 -16.52 -35.20
C VAL A 271 0.18 -17.60 -34.49
N ALA A 272 -0.42 -17.26 -33.35
CA ALA A 272 -1.31 -18.13 -32.59
C ALA A 272 -2.58 -17.36 -32.22
N VAL A 273 -3.73 -18.04 -32.25
CA VAL A 273 -5.05 -17.45 -31.95
C VAL A 273 -5.86 -18.40 -31.08
N ILE A 274 -6.42 -17.87 -30.00
CA ILE A 274 -7.45 -18.50 -29.18
C ILE A 274 -8.74 -17.71 -29.35
N ARG A 275 -9.86 -18.43 -29.43
CA ARG A 275 -11.20 -17.85 -29.47
C ARG A 275 -12.01 -18.39 -28.30
N GLU A 276 -12.42 -17.49 -27.42
CA GLU A 276 -13.21 -17.75 -26.23
C GLU A 276 -14.42 -16.81 -26.17
N THR A 277 -15.20 -16.86 -25.09
CA THR A 277 -16.28 -15.91 -24.84
C THR A 277 -15.83 -14.81 -23.87
N ALA A 278 -16.41 -13.61 -24.00
CA ALA A 278 -16.11 -12.48 -23.12
C ALA A 278 -16.36 -12.78 -21.63
N SER A 279 -17.28 -13.70 -21.33
CA SER A 279 -17.53 -14.21 -19.97
C SER A 279 -16.35 -14.94 -19.32
N ALA A 280 -15.34 -15.33 -20.10
CA ALA A 280 -14.13 -15.97 -19.60
C ALA A 280 -13.14 -14.96 -18.96
N VAL A 281 -13.40 -13.65 -19.07
CA VAL A 281 -12.59 -12.59 -18.46
C VAL A 281 -13.29 -12.07 -17.19
N PRO A 282 -12.60 -11.93 -16.05
CA PRO A 282 -11.17 -12.21 -15.85
C PRO A 282 -10.86 -13.72 -15.84
N GLY A 283 -9.73 -14.10 -16.43
CA GLY A 283 -9.34 -15.51 -16.55
C GLY A 283 -7.92 -15.72 -17.07
N GLU A 284 -7.47 -16.97 -16.99
CA GLU A 284 -6.16 -17.40 -17.47
C GLU A 284 -6.26 -18.12 -18.82
N PHE A 285 -5.34 -17.82 -19.72
CA PHE A 285 -5.27 -18.37 -21.07
C PHE A 285 -3.84 -18.78 -21.39
N SER A 286 -3.67 -19.75 -22.30
CA SER A 286 -2.33 -20.22 -22.68
C SER A 286 -2.18 -20.25 -24.20
N LEU A 287 -1.44 -19.31 -24.76
CA LEU A 287 -1.03 -19.32 -26.16
C LEU A 287 0.18 -20.23 -26.31
N SER A 288 0.03 -21.35 -27.01
CA SER A 288 1.13 -22.26 -27.33
C SER A 288 1.15 -22.57 -28.80
N ASP A 289 2.21 -23.25 -29.23
CA ASP A 289 2.35 -23.76 -30.61
C ASP A 289 1.23 -24.75 -31.00
N ALA A 290 0.46 -25.28 -30.03
CA ALA A 290 -0.72 -26.08 -30.31
C ALA A 290 -1.87 -25.27 -30.95
N ASN A 291 -1.87 -23.95 -30.76
CA ASN A 291 -2.88 -23.00 -31.25
C ASN A 291 -2.39 -22.19 -32.48
N ASN A 292 -1.34 -22.69 -33.14
CA ASN A 292 -0.66 -22.03 -34.24
C ASN A 292 -1.40 -22.19 -35.58
N MET A 293 -1.59 -21.08 -36.31
CA MET A 293 -2.28 -21.09 -37.61
C MET A 293 -1.34 -21.29 -38.82
N LEU A 294 -0.02 -21.18 -38.64
CA LEU A 294 0.98 -21.27 -39.70
C LEU A 294 1.90 -22.50 -39.48
N PRO A 295 1.87 -23.50 -40.37
CA PRO A 295 2.78 -24.64 -40.29
C PRO A 295 4.24 -24.18 -40.44
N GLY A 296 5.07 -24.44 -39.42
CA GLY A 296 6.52 -24.21 -39.48
C GLY A 296 7.04 -22.87 -38.93
N ARG A 297 6.23 -22.08 -38.21
CA ARG A 297 6.70 -20.94 -37.40
C ARG A 297 6.27 -21.10 -35.95
N SER A 298 7.16 -21.30 -35.00
CA SER A 298 6.84 -21.37 -33.56
C SER A 298 6.76 -19.97 -32.94
N LEU A 299 6.04 -19.85 -31.81
CA LEU A 299 6.10 -18.67 -30.95
C LEU A 299 7.53 -18.38 -30.47
N ALA A 300 8.38 -19.41 -30.37
CA ALA A 300 9.79 -19.28 -29.98
C ALA A 300 10.68 -18.64 -31.07
N ASP A 301 10.22 -18.55 -32.32
CA ASP A 301 11.02 -18.02 -33.43
C ASP A 301 11.08 -16.47 -33.44
N PHE A 302 10.32 -15.81 -32.56
CA PHE A 302 10.19 -14.36 -32.51
C PHE A 302 10.93 -13.78 -31.31
N GLU A 303 11.81 -12.80 -31.54
CA GLU A 303 12.52 -12.06 -30.49
C GLU A 303 11.55 -11.25 -29.62
N ALA A 304 10.45 -10.77 -30.22
CA ALA A 304 9.37 -10.09 -29.54
C ALA A 304 8.02 -10.39 -30.21
N LEU A 305 6.96 -10.46 -29.41
CA LEU A 305 5.59 -10.68 -29.83
C LEU A 305 4.69 -9.62 -29.21
N THR A 306 3.76 -9.06 -29.98
CA THR A 306 2.64 -8.28 -29.43
C THR A 306 1.48 -9.22 -29.21
N ILE A 307 1.08 -9.37 -27.94
CA ILE A 307 -0.09 -10.15 -27.56
C ILE A 307 -1.28 -9.21 -27.44
N VAL A 308 -2.38 -9.55 -28.11
CA VAL A 308 -3.59 -8.74 -28.16
C VAL A 308 -4.75 -9.58 -27.66
N ALA A 309 -5.54 -9.04 -26.73
CA ALA A 309 -6.85 -9.57 -26.37
C ALA A 309 -7.93 -8.59 -26.84
N ARG A 310 -8.88 -9.07 -27.63
CA ARG A 310 -9.94 -8.25 -28.21
C ARG A 310 -11.29 -8.91 -28.00
N ILE A 311 -12.24 -8.15 -27.45
CA ILE A 311 -13.64 -8.55 -27.41
C ILE A 311 -14.33 -7.93 -28.62
N SER A 312 -14.67 -8.78 -29.58
CA SER A 312 -15.31 -8.36 -30.82
C SER A 312 -16.83 -8.46 -30.74
N SER A 313 -17.48 -7.35 -31.10
CA SER A 313 -18.93 -7.26 -31.28
C SER A 313 -19.41 -7.91 -32.58
N SER A 314 -18.57 -7.92 -33.62
CA SER A 314 -18.87 -8.48 -34.95
C SER A 314 -18.58 -9.98 -35.04
N GLY A 315 -17.88 -10.54 -34.05
CA GLY A 315 -17.50 -11.95 -34.00
C GLY A 315 -16.35 -12.30 -34.96
N GLN A 316 -15.66 -11.29 -35.50
CA GLN A 316 -14.48 -11.44 -36.36
C GLN A 316 -13.21 -11.03 -35.60
N PRO A 317 -12.05 -11.63 -35.90
CA PRO A 317 -10.79 -11.27 -35.24
C PRO A 317 -10.24 -9.91 -35.70
N THR A 318 -10.70 -9.42 -36.86
CA THR A 318 -10.29 -8.14 -37.44
C THR A 318 -10.82 -6.97 -36.62
N GLU A 319 -10.04 -5.90 -36.55
CA GLU A 319 -10.41 -4.68 -35.84
C GLU A 319 -11.69 -4.07 -36.42
N THR A 320 -12.69 -3.89 -35.55
CA THR A 320 -13.95 -3.23 -35.88
C THR A 320 -14.12 -2.04 -34.93
N PRO A 321 -14.55 -0.85 -35.42
CA PRO A 321 -14.86 0.28 -34.57
C PRO A 321 -15.84 -0.10 -33.44
N GLY A 322 -15.48 0.24 -32.20
CA GLY A 322 -16.25 -0.07 -31.00
C GLY A 322 -15.88 -1.39 -30.31
N ASP A 323 -14.98 -2.20 -30.89
CA ASP A 323 -14.43 -3.37 -30.20
C ASP A 323 -13.49 -2.92 -29.07
N VAL A 324 -13.54 -3.62 -27.92
CA VAL A 324 -12.65 -3.31 -26.79
C VAL A 324 -11.45 -4.24 -26.82
N TYR A 325 -10.26 -3.70 -26.60
CA TYR A 325 -9.02 -4.48 -26.69
C TYR A 325 -7.95 -4.02 -25.71
N GLY A 326 -6.96 -4.87 -25.50
CA GLY A 326 -5.73 -4.59 -24.78
C GLY A 326 -4.57 -5.26 -25.48
N GLU A 327 -3.38 -4.68 -25.37
CA GLU A 327 -2.17 -5.24 -25.96
C GLU A 327 -0.95 -5.10 -25.04
N VAL A 328 -0.04 -6.07 -25.13
CA VAL A 328 1.19 -6.11 -24.35
C VAL A 328 2.33 -6.65 -25.21
N LEU A 329 3.53 -6.08 -25.03
CA LEU A 329 4.75 -6.58 -25.67
C LEU A 329 5.34 -7.71 -24.81
N TYR A 330 5.51 -8.88 -25.41
CA TYR A 330 6.10 -10.06 -24.81
C TYR A 330 7.46 -10.36 -25.43
N MET A 331 8.46 -10.58 -24.57
CA MET A 331 9.82 -10.95 -24.96
C MET A 331 10.18 -12.30 -24.31
N PRO A 332 10.32 -13.39 -25.08
CA PRO A 332 10.56 -14.73 -24.54
C PRO A 332 11.80 -14.84 -23.65
N GLU A 333 12.85 -14.06 -23.92
CA GLU A 333 14.10 -14.07 -23.14
C GLU A 333 14.01 -13.38 -21.78
N VAL A 334 12.99 -12.53 -21.58
CA VAL A 334 12.85 -11.67 -20.39
C VAL A 334 11.90 -12.26 -19.35
N GLY A 335 11.12 -13.31 -19.67
CA GLY A 335 10.32 -13.98 -18.66
C GLY A 335 9.46 -15.16 -19.14
N SER A 336 9.52 -16.27 -18.38
CA SER A 336 8.64 -17.45 -18.46
C SER A 336 7.43 -17.36 -17.50
N GLY A 337 7.05 -16.14 -17.11
CA GLY A 337 5.98 -15.83 -16.18
C GLY A 337 4.60 -15.74 -16.84
N ILE A 338 3.56 -15.60 -16.01
CA ILE A 338 2.21 -15.24 -16.49
C ILE A 338 2.26 -13.77 -16.93
N VAL A 339 1.81 -13.50 -18.15
CA VAL A 339 1.76 -12.17 -18.74
C VAL A 339 0.41 -11.55 -18.38
N GLU A 340 0.44 -10.45 -17.63
CA GLU A 340 -0.75 -9.64 -17.35
C GLU A 340 -1.14 -8.82 -18.58
N LEU A 341 -2.40 -8.94 -19.01
CA LEU A 341 -2.96 -8.16 -20.11
C LEU A 341 -4.29 -7.54 -19.67
N VAL A 342 -4.35 -6.21 -19.75
CA VAL A 342 -5.54 -5.43 -19.39
C VAL A 342 -6.27 -5.00 -20.65
N ILE A 343 -7.56 -5.30 -20.75
CA ILE A 343 -8.44 -4.79 -21.80
C ILE A 343 -8.94 -3.42 -21.38
N ASP A 344 -8.30 -2.37 -21.87
CA ASP A 344 -8.53 -0.97 -21.47
C ASP A 344 -8.75 0.01 -22.64
N GLN A 345 -8.65 -0.44 -23.89
CA GLN A 345 -8.80 0.41 -25.08
C GLN A 345 -10.08 0.10 -25.87
N ILE A 346 -10.53 1.09 -26.65
CA ILE A 346 -11.66 0.97 -27.60
C ILE A 346 -11.13 1.25 -29.00
N ALA A 347 -11.35 0.33 -29.93
CA ALA A 347 -11.00 0.49 -31.34
C ALA A 347 -11.85 1.60 -31.96
N GLN A 348 -11.20 2.51 -32.71
CA GLN A 348 -11.85 3.68 -33.31
C GLN A 348 -12.36 3.42 -34.72
#